data_AF-A0A0C4YQC1-F1
#
_entry.id   AF-A0A0C4YQC1-F1
#
_cell.length_a   1.000
_cell.length_b   1.000
_cell.length_c   1.000
_cell.angle_alpha   90.00
_cell.angle_beta   90.00
_cell.angle_gamma   90.00
#
_symmetry.space_group_name_H-M   'P 1'
#
loop_
_entity.id
_entity.type
_entity.pdbx_description
1 polymer ?
#
loop_
_entity_poly.entity_id
_entity_poly.type
_entity_poly.pdbx_seq_one_letter_code
_entity_poly.pdbx_strand_id
1 'polypeptide(L)'
;MRDALCFLSAAELQGRITRKEISPVELTQAVLDRAARLQPELNCFITLCADQAIAAAREAEQAVMAGKPLGLLHGIPFTAKDLVNTKGVRTTFGVAPYRDNVPDHDAVAIARLREQGAILIGKTTTPEFGSKCLTDSPLFGRTRNAWSRERTSGGSSGGAAVAVASGIAPLAVATDGGGSTRIPAACNGVVGIKQSNGVIPHSQAQDLFGNQTYVTPTTRTVADTGLMLQAMAGEHACDPWSIGVPKPDYVSAARPQGDLRGRRILYCLTPPGRPASAEVARAFEASLSRLADLGAELEPFSGEGFDVEPIWRAINHTVWRARFAAIAQEHGDQLSATFLRQVASAAQVSGVEYQQAMFDRTRLFQRVQALLQRGDLLAMPTLTRTALPIGQDLFGTIDIDGEAFENVRAHWFPWTMPFNMTGHPAISLPCGFGSDGLPIGFQLVGQFRGDAELLRVSALFEASHGLLGQWPQL
;
A
#
# COMPACT_ATOMS: atom_id res chain seq x y z
N MET A 1 9.15 28.88 -0.96
CA MET A 1 9.85 28.38 0.25
C MET A 1 9.00 27.37 1.03
N ARG A 2 7.73 27.63 1.38
CA ARG A 2 6.88 26.65 2.10
C ARG A 2 6.58 25.37 1.30
N ASP A 3 6.27 25.46 0.01
CA ASP A 3 6.06 24.26 -0.85
C ASP A 3 7.27 23.32 -0.91
N ALA A 4 8.50 23.82 -0.69
CA ALA A 4 9.69 22.96 -0.69
C ALA A 4 9.65 21.91 0.44
N LEU A 5 8.98 22.21 1.55
CA LEU A 5 8.83 21.29 2.68
C LEU A 5 8.01 20.04 2.30
N CYS A 6 7.07 20.18 1.37
CA CYS A 6 6.20 19.11 0.89
C CYS A 6 6.96 18.00 0.12
N PHE A 7 8.20 18.28 -0.28
CA PHE A 7 9.03 17.38 -1.07
C PHE A 7 10.17 16.74 -0.28
N LEU A 8 10.27 17.03 1.02
CA LEU A 8 11.26 16.41 1.91
C LEU A 8 10.72 15.09 2.47
N SER A 9 11.64 14.15 2.73
CA SER A 9 11.29 12.91 3.42
C SER A 9 10.89 13.16 4.88
N ALA A 10 10.11 12.25 5.47
CA ALA A 10 9.78 12.32 6.90
C ALA A 10 11.05 12.26 7.76
N ALA A 11 12.05 11.46 7.38
CA ALA A 11 13.34 11.39 8.05
C ALA A 11 14.06 12.75 8.08
N GLU A 12 14.09 13.49 6.96
CA GLU A 12 14.69 14.83 6.90
C GLU A 12 13.88 15.85 7.70
N LEU A 13 12.55 15.82 7.57
CA LEU A 13 11.64 16.72 8.29
C LEU A 13 11.77 16.56 9.80
N GLN A 14 11.86 15.31 10.29
CA GLN A 14 12.05 15.01 11.72
C GLN A 14 13.35 15.62 12.26
N GLY A 15 14.43 15.52 11.51
CA GLY A 15 15.72 16.10 11.89
C GLY A 15 15.66 17.63 11.95
N ARG A 16 15.00 18.27 10.97
CA ARG A 16 14.82 19.72 10.91
C ARG A 16 13.95 20.25 12.06
N ILE A 17 12.86 19.55 12.39
CA ILE A 17 12.00 19.89 13.54
C ILE A 17 12.80 19.80 14.84
N THR A 18 13.54 18.70 15.03
CA THR A 18 14.34 18.48 16.24
C THR A 18 15.40 19.58 16.44
N ARG A 19 16.02 20.04 15.36
CA ARG A 19 16.99 21.15 15.37
C ARG A 19 16.34 22.55 15.37
N LYS A 20 15.01 22.64 15.42
CA LYS A 20 14.23 23.89 15.38
C LYS A 20 14.49 24.72 14.11
N GLU A 21 14.84 24.05 13.00
CA GLU A 21 15.04 24.67 11.70
C GLU A 21 13.71 24.92 10.98
N ILE A 22 12.68 24.12 11.30
CA ILE A 22 11.30 24.28 10.85
C ILE A 22 10.35 23.99 12.01
N SER A 23 9.18 24.63 12.00
CA SER A 23 8.12 24.32 12.96
C SER A 23 7.19 23.21 12.44
N PRO A 24 6.68 22.30 13.32
CA PRO A 24 5.55 21.42 12.98
C PRO A 24 4.33 22.17 12.46
N VAL A 25 4.08 23.40 12.93
CA VAL A 25 2.97 24.25 12.46
C VAL A 25 3.21 24.71 11.04
N GLU A 26 4.43 25.17 10.73
CA GLU A 26 4.81 25.57 9.37
C GLU A 26 4.70 24.41 8.37
N LEU A 27 5.18 23.23 8.76
CA LEU A 27 5.08 22.01 7.96
C LEU A 27 3.63 21.61 7.74
N THR A 28 2.82 21.56 8.81
CA THR A 28 1.41 21.17 8.75
C THR A 28 0.59 22.14 7.90
N GLN A 29 0.87 23.45 7.99
CA GLN A 29 0.21 24.43 7.13
C GLN A 29 0.59 24.23 5.66
N ALA A 30 1.87 24.01 5.35
CA ALA A 30 2.32 23.80 3.97
C ALA A 30 1.65 22.59 3.31
N VAL A 31 1.53 21.47 4.03
CA VAL A 31 0.86 20.28 3.52
C VAL A 31 -0.65 20.46 3.35
N LEU A 32 -1.32 21.17 4.26
CA LEU A 32 -2.76 21.45 4.17
C LEU A 32 -3.07 22.41 3.02
N ASP A 33 -2.25 23.45 2.82
CA ASP A 33 -2.37 24.38 1.70
C ASP A 33 -2.24 23.64 0.36
N ARG A 34 -1.25 22.72 0.29
CA ARG A 34 -1.05 21.87 -0.89
C ARG A 34 -2.20 20.88 -1.08
N ALA A 35 -2.71 20.28 -0.01
CA ALA A 35 -3.89 19.40 -0.07
C ALA A 35 -5.10 20.14 -0.64
N ALA A 36 -5.39 21.34 -0.13
CA ALA A 36 -6.51 22.16 -0.58
C ALA A 36 -6.38 22.55 -2.06
N ARG A 37 -5.17 22.88 -2.52
CA ARG A 37 -4.90 23.23 -3.93
C ARG A 37 -5.09 22.05 -4.87
N LEU A 38 -4.61 20.85 -4.49
CA LEU A 38 -4.62 19.68 -5.37
C LEU A 38 -5.90 18.84 -5.28
N GLN A 39 -6.70 19.01 -4.22
CA GLN A 39 -7.92 18.23 -4.01
C GLN A 39 -8.93 18.36 -5.18
N PRO A 40 -9.21 19.54 -5.77
CA PRO A 40 -10.11 19.64 -6.93
C PRO A 40 -9.61 18.89 -8.17
N GLU A 41 -8.28 18.68 -8.27
CA GLU A 41 -7.65 18.07 -9.43
C GLU A 41 -7.49 16.56 -9.28
N LEU A 42 -7.03 16.11 -8.10
CA LEU A 42 -6.64 14.73 -7.83
C LEU A 42 -7.67 13.95 -7.01
N ASN A 43 -8.46 14.67 -6.18
CA ASN A 43 -9.53 14.11 -5.36
C ASN A 43 -9.06 12.93 -4.49
N CYS A 44 -8.05 13.16 -3.64
CA CYS A 44 -7.41 12.13 -2.82
C CYS A 44 -7.97 12.04 -1.39
N PHE A 45 -8.79 12.99 -0.93
CA PHE A 45 -9.40 12.99 0.40
C PHE A 45 -10.92 12.81 0.40
N ILE A 46 -11.43 12.09 1.39
CA ILE A 46 -12.86 12.10 1.78
C ILE A 46 -13.09 13.12 2.89
N THR A 47 -12.16 13.19 3.86
CA THR A 47 -12.25 14.10 5.01
C THR A 47 -10.89 14.76 5.23
N LEU A 48 -10.82 16.08 5.18
CA LEU A 48 -9.64 16.84 5.62
C LEU A 48 -9.84 17.29 7.07
N CYS A 49 -8.80 17.17 7.89
CA CYS A 49 -8.82 17.45 9.34
C CYS A 49 -8.03 18.72 9.68
N ALA A 50 -8.14 19.77 8.87
CA ALA A 50 -7.26 20.94 8.93
C ALA A 50 -7.15 21.56 10.33
N ASP A 51 -8.29 21.86 10.98
CA ASP A 51 -8.29 22.49 12.30
C ASP A 51 -7.67 21.59 13.37
N GLN A 52 -8.00 20.29 13.37
CA GLN A 52 -7.43 19.32 14.31
C GLN A 52 -5.92 19.14 14.08
N ALA A 53 -5.49 19.10 12.81
CA ALA A 53 -4.09 18.98 12.44
C ALA A 53 -3.27 20.19 12.90
N ILE A 54 -3.78 21.42 12.70
CA ILE A 54 -3.11 22.64 13.17
C ILE A 54 -3.07 22.73 14.69
N ALA A 55 -4.12 22.31 15.39
CA ALA A 55 -4.11 22.23 16.85
C ALA A 55 -3.02 21.26 17.35
N ALA A 56 -2.96 20.04 16.79
CA ALA A 56 -1.92 19.06 17.11
C ALA A 56 -0.51 19.57 16.76
N ALA A 57 -0.36 20.31 15.66
CA ALA A 57 0.92 20.90 15.28
C ALA A 57 1.41 21.95 16.28
N ARG A 58 0.51 22.76 16.85
CA ARG A 58 0.83 23.73 17.90
C ARG A 58 1.27 23.03 19.19
N GLU A 59 0.61 21.96 19.58
CA GLU A 59 1.02 21.13 20.72
C GLU A 59 2.41 20.50 20.48
N ALA A 60 2.65 20.00 19.27
CA ALA A 60 3.94 19.44 18.87
C ALA A 60 5.06 20.49 18.93
N GLU A 61 4.82 21.70 18.43
CA GLU A 61 5.76 22.82 18.51
C GLU A 61 6.06 23.21 19.96
N GLN A 62 5.04 23.33 20.82
CA GLN A 62 5.23 23.61 22.24
C GLN A 62 6.12 22.56 22.93
N ALA A 63 5.93 21.27 22.59
CA ALA A 63 6.77 20.20 23.12
C ALA A 63 8.24 20.32 22.69
N VAL A 64 8.49 20.67 21.42
CA VAL A 64 9.85 20.95 20.89
C VAL A 64 10.49 22.14 21.61
N MET A 65 9.73 23.22 21.80
CA MET A 65 10.26 24.43 22.46
C MET A 65 10.55 24.21 23.94
N ALA A 66 9.73 23.40 24.61
CA ALA A 66 9.91 23.01 26.00
C ALA A 66 11.00 21.93 26.22
N GLY A 67 11.62 21.41 25.15
CA GLY A 67 12.66 20.37 25.25
C GLY A 67 12.14 19.03 25.79
N LYS A 68 10.86 18.72 25.56
CA LYS A 68 10.28 17.44 25.97
C LYS A 68 10.89 16.29 25.14
N PRO A 69 10.90 15.04 25.66
CA PRO A 69 11.17 13.87 24.84
C PRO A 69 10.20 13.82 23.65
N LEU A 70 10.74 13.65 22.45
CA LEU A 70 9.97 13.64 21.20
C LEU A 70 9.80 12.20 20.70
N GLY A 71 8.61 11.87 20.21
CA GLY A 71 8.34 10.59 19.56
C GLY A 71 9.07 10.44 18.22
N LEU A 72 9.11 9.22 17.70
CA LEU A 72 9.83 8.90 16.45
C LEU A 72 9.35 9.73 15.25
N LEU A 73 8.07 10.09 15.23
CA LEU A 73 7.41 10.81 14.13
C LEU A 73 6.88 12.18 14.59
N HIS A 74 7.50 12.76 15.62
CA HIS A 74 6.99 13.98 16.26
C HIS A 74 6.84 15.13 15.27
N GLY A 75 5.61 15.64 15.15
CA GLY A 75 5.28 16.76 14.27
C GLY A 75 5.17 16.41 12.78
N ILE A 76 5.28 15.13 12.41
CA ILE A 76 5.24 14.69 11.00
C ILE A 76 3.80 14.45 10.54
N PRO A 77 3.33 15.12 9.46
CA PRO A 77 2.01 14.87 8.89
C PRO A 77 1.85 13.47 8.29
N PHE A 78 0.69 12.86 8.48
CA PHE A 78 0.30 11.63 7.81
C PHE A 78 -1.18 11.61 7.41
N THR A 79 -1.50 10.76 6.44
CA THR A 79 -2.88 10.48 6.02
C THR A 79 -3.28 9.05 6.39
N ALA A 80 -4.58 8.79 6.52
CA ALA A 80 -5.08 7.44 6.75
C ALA A 80 -6.19 7.08 5.76
N LYS A 81 -6.08 5.92 5.10
CA LYS A 81 -7.13 5.39 4.24
C LYS A 81 -8.45 5.32 4.99
N ASP A 82 -9.54 5.68 4.31
CA ASP A 82 -10.88 5.75 4.91
C ASP A 82 -11.51 4.38 5.25
N LEU A 83 -10.71 3.31 5.29
CA LEU A 83 -11.08 2.02 5.87
C LEU A 83 -10.55 1.85 7.31
N VAL A 84 -9.58 2.67 7.71
CA VAL A 84 -8.91 2.58 9.00
C VAL A 84 -9.60 3.53 9.98
N ASN A 85 -10.06 2.97 11.10
CA ASN A 85 -10.77 3.72 12.13
C ASN A 85 -9.86 4.78 12.75
N THR A 86 -10.39 5.98 12.85
CA THR A 86 -9.74 7.15 13.43
C THR A 86 -10.72 7.81 14.40
N LYS A 87 -10.43 7.79 15.69
CA LYS A 87 -11.28 8.28 16.76
C LYS A 87 -11.67 9.74 16.51
N GLY A 88 -12.97 10.02 16.50
CA GLY A 88 -13.50 11.37 16.34
C GLY A 88 -13.34 11.95 14.92
N VAL A 89 -12.92 11.15 13.95
CA VAL A 89 -12.77 11.57 12.54
C VAL A 89 -13.62 10.67 11.65
N ARG A 90 -14.48 11.31 10.84
CA ARG A 90 -15.41 10.67 9.92
C ARG A 90 -14.72 9.61 9.05
N THR A 91 -15.14 8.36 9.20
CA THR A 91 -14.60 7.17 8.53
C THR A 91 -15.73 6.45 7.81
N THR A 92 -15.84 6.63 6.50
CA THR A 92 -17.03 6.23 5.72
C THR A 92 -16.89 4.88 5.05
N PHE A 93 -15.72 4.25 5.15
CA PHE A 93 -15.37 3.04 4.41
C PHE A 93 -15.42 3.21 2.88
N GLY A 94 -15.43 4.46 2.39
CA GLY A 94 -15.69 4.80 0.99
C GLY A 94 -17.13 4.53 0.54
N VAL A 95 -18.09 4.42 1.46
CA VAL A 95 -19.45 3.90 1.21
C VAL A 95 -20.48 4.95 1.61
N ALA A 96 -21.38 5.30 0.67
CA ALA A 96 -22.35 6.38 0.87
C ALA A 96 -23.28 6.18 2.09
N PRO A 97 -23.84 4.97 2.34
CA PRO A 97 -24.59 4.69 3.57
C PRO A 97 -23.84 4.97 4.88
N TYR A 98 -22.50 4.95 4.89
CA TYR A 98 -21.67 5.23 6.05
C TYR A 98 -21.09 6.66 6.05
N ARG A 99 -21.63 7.58 5.25
CA ARG A 99 -21.10 8.94 5.07
C ARG A 99 -20.90 9.73 6.37
N ASP A 100 -21.71 9.44 7.40
CA ASP A 100 -21.74 10.14 8.69
C ASP A 100 -21.12 9.29 9.83
N ASN A 101 -20.52 8.14 9.52
CA ASN A 101 -19.90 7.27 10.52
C ASN A 101 -18.65 7.93 11.12
N VAL A 102 -18.61 8.05 12.45
CA VAL A 102 -17.48 8.59 13.22
C VAL A 102 -17.08 7.56 14.29
N PRO A 103 -15.96 6.85 14.12
CA PRO A 103 -15.49 5.89 15.12
C PRO A 103 -15.17 6.56 16.47
N ASP A 104 -15.41 5.83 17.55
CA ASP A 104 -15.10 6.22 18.94
C ASP A 104 -13.71 5.76 19.42
N HIS A 105 -13.02 4.96 18.61
CA HIS A 105 -11.67 4.44 18.87
C HIS A 105 -10.79 4.52 17.61
N ASP A 106 -9.47 4.63 17.85
CA ASP A 106 -8.45 4.52 16.82
C ASP A 106 -8.20 3.03 16.51
N ALA A 107 -7.88 2.72 15.25
CA ALA A 107 -7.20 1.47 14.94
C ALA A 107 -5.82 1.46 15.61
N VAL A 108 -5.30 0.29 15.98
CA VAL A 108 -4.03 0.18 16.74
C VAL A 108 -2.88 0.89 16.04
N ALA A 109 -2.77 0.77 14.72
CA ALA A 109 -1.74 1.46 13.94
C ALA A 109 -1.87 2.99 14.01
N ILE A 110 -3.09 3.53 14.04
CA ILE A 110 -3.33 4.98 14.17
C ILE A 110 -2.96 5.46 15.56
N ALA A 111 -3.41 4.74 16.60
CA ALA A 111 -3.08 5.06 17.99
C ALA A 111 -1.55 5.13 18.18
N ARG A 112 -0.82 4.12 17.69
CA ARG A 112 0.65 4.08 17.74
C ARG A 112 1.31 5.23 17.00
N LEU A 113 0.83 5.62 15.82
CA LEU A 113 1.38 6.77 15.09
C LEU A 113 1.19 8.07 15.88
N ARG A 114 0.01 8.27 16.48
CA ARG A 114 -0.27 9.45 17.32
C ARG A 114 0.58 9.47 18.59
N GLU A 115 0.79 8.32 19.23
CA GLU A 115 1.70 8.17 20.37
C GLU A 115 3.15 8.53 20.01
N GLN A 116 3.56 8.28 18.76
CA GLN A 116 4.86 8.71 18.23
C GLN A 116 4.88 10.18 17.79
N GLY A 117 3.82 10.95 18.06
CA GLY A 117 3.72 12.38 17.78
C GLY A 117 3.39 12.74 16.33
N ALA A 118 2.97 11.77 15.51
CA ALA A 118 2.55 12.04 14.13
C ALA A 118 1.19 12.76 14.09
N ILE A 119 0.99 13.61 13.08
CA ILE A 119 -0.18 14.49 12.95
C ILE A 119 -1.08 14.00 11.80
N LEU A 120 -2.30 13.58 12.12
CA LEU A 120 -3.28 13.16 11.10
C LEU A 120 -3.84 14.39 10.38
N ILE A 121 -3.66 14.48 9.06
CA ILE A 121 -4.21 15.59 8.25
C ILE A 121 -5.52 15.26 7.55
N GLY A 122 -5.86 13.98 7.40
CA GLY A 122 -7.10 13.59 6.71
C GLY A 122 -7.26 12.11 6.40
N LYS A 123 -8.47 11.77 5.96
CA LYS A 123 -8.90 10.45 5.50
C LYS A 123 -8.89 10.38 3.99
N THR A 124 -8.12 9.44 3.43
CA THR A 124 -7.92 9.33 1.98
C THR A 124 -8.94 8.41 1.32
N THR A 125 -9.24 8.71 0.05
CA THR A 125 -10.21 7.99 -0.76
C THR A 125 -9.83 6.52 -0.96
N THR A 126 -10.87 5.69 -1.05
CA THR A 126 -10.84 4.24 -1.27
C THR A 126 -12.14 3.85 -1.97
N PRO A 127 -12.16 2.88 -2.89
CA PRO A 127 -13.43 2.30 -3.30
C PRO A 127 -14.16 1.69 -2.10
N GLU A 128 -15.46 1.50 -2.26
CA GLU A 128 -16.37 0.92 -1.27
C GLU A 128 -15.76 -0.34 -0.62
N PHE A 129 -15.51 -0.29 0.69
CA PHE A 129 -14.88 -1.35 1.50
C PHE A 129 -13.51 -1.86 1.02
N GLY A 130 -12.84 -1.12 0.14
CA GLY A 130 -11.61 -1.56 -0.51
C GLY A 130 -11.81 -2.68 -1.54
N SER A 131 -13.01 -2.79 -2.10
CA SER A 131 -13.46 -3.94 -2.88
C SER A 131 -12.80 -4.10 -4.26
N LYS A 132 -12.14 -3.07 -4.81
CA LYS A 132 -11.57 -3.10 -6.17
C LYS A 132 -10.21 -2.39 -6.29
N CYS A 133 -9.50 -2.66 -7.39
CA CYS A 133 -8.22 -2.06 -7.73
C CYS A 133 -8.32 -0.68 -8.41
N LEU A 134 -9.50 -0.06 -8.40
CA LEU A 134 -9.78 1.26 -8.96
C LEU A 134 -10.34 2.15 -7.84
N THR A 135 -9.82 3.37 -7.67
CA THR A 135 -10.24 4.23 -6.56
C THR A 135 -11.34 5.19 -7.00
N ASP A 136 -12.57 4.67 -6.91
CA ASP A 136 -13.79 5.42 -7.15
C ASP A 136 -14.95 4.89 -6.31
N SER A 137 -15.89 5.78 -5.96
CA SER A 137 -17.12 5.48 -5.23
C SER A 137 -18.17 6.56 -5.51
N PRO A 138 -19.48 6.26 -5.45
CA PRO A 138 -20.53 7.27 -5.53
C PRO A 138 -20.36 8.42 -4.52
N LEU A 139 -19.70 8.15 -3.37
CA LEU A 139 -19.52 9.14 -2.30
C LEU A 139 -18.60 10.31 -2.67
N PHE A 140 -17.55 10.08 -3.48
CA PHE A 140 -16.54 11.10 -3.78
C PHE A 140 -16.17 11.20 -5.26
N GLY A 141 -16.70 10.32 -6.12
CA GLY A 141 -16.31 10.24 -7.53
C GLY A 141 -15.01 9.44 -7.71
N ARG A 142 -14.10 9.93 -8.55
CA ARG A 142 -12.85 9.23 -8.91
C ARG A 142 -11.63 9.95 -8.37
N THR A 143 -10.67 9.18 -7.85
CA THR A 143 -9.33 9.67 -7.54
C THR A 143 -8.44 9.47 -8.76
N ARG A 144 -7.72 10.53 -9.15
CA ARG A 144 -6.87 10.53 -10.34
C ARG A 144 -5.43 10.18 -9.99
N ASN A 145 -4.70 9.61 -10.95
CA ASN A 145 -3.27 9.35 -10.80
C ASN A 145 -2.50 10.67 -10.64
N ALA A 146 -1.47 10.66 -9.79
CA ALA A 146 -0.64 11.84 -9.55
C ALA A 146 0.12 12.32 -10.81
N TRP A 147 0.45 11.41 -11.73
CA TRP A 147 1.22 11.67 -12.96
C TRP A 147 0.34 11.95 -14.18
N SER A 148 -0.92 11.52 -14.16
CA SER A 148 -1.86 11.78 -15.27
C SER A 148 -3.31 11.74 -14.81
N ARG A 149 -4.05 12.82 -15.08
CA ARG A 149 -5.47 12.94 -14.73
C ARG A 149 -6.37 11.97 -15.53
N GLU A 150 -5.87 11.37 -16.59
CA GLU A 150 -6.60 10.43 -17.45
C GLU A 150 -6.41 8.96 -17.05
N ARG A 151 -5.62 8.71 -16.00
CA ARG A 151 -5.26 7.37 -15.54
C ARG A 151 -5.76 7.12 -14.13
N THR A 152 -6.03 5.85 -13.84
CA THR A 152 -6.39 5.42 -12.49
C THR A 152 -5.23 5.63 -11.51
N SER A 153 -5.54 6.02 -10.28
CA SER A 153 -4.57 5.98 -9.19
C SER A 153 -4.19 4.56 -8.76
N GLY A 154 -4.83 3.53 -9.32
CA GLY A 154 -4.85 2.20 -8.74
C GLY A 154 -5.66 2.17 -7.45
N GLY A 155 -5.76 1.02 -6.81
CA GLY A 155 -6.59 0.83 -5.65
C GLY A 155 -6.33 -0.46 -4.89
N SER A 156 -6.91 -0.62 -3.70
CA SER A 156 -7.92 0.29 -3.13
C SER A 156 -7.36 1.51 -2.37
N SER A 157 -6.05 1.62 -2.14
CA SER A 157 -5.45 2.76 -1.40
C SER A 157 -5.00 3.91 -2.32
N GLY A 158 -5.81 4.26 -3.33
CA GLY A 158 -5.43 5.26 -4.34
C GLY A 158 -5.20 6.65 -3.76
N GLY A 159 -6.09 7.15 -2.91
CA GLY A 159 -5.92 8.46 -2.28
C GLY A 159 -4.66 8.57 -1.44
N ALA A 160 -4.31 7.49 -0.72
CA ALA A 160 -3.08 7.41 0.06
C ALA A 160 -1.83 7.53 -0.83
N ALA A 161 -1.74 6.73 -1.89
CA ALA A 161 -0.59 6.77 -2.81
C ALA A 161 -0.48 8.12 -3.55
N VAL A 162 -1.62 8.69 -3.97
CA VAL A 162 -1.65 9.99 -4.65
C VAL A 162 -1.23 11.12 -3.72
N ALA A 163 -1.70 11.12 -2.47
CA ALA A 163 -1.29 12.12 -1.48
C ALA A 163 0.23 12.11 -1.23
N VAL A 164 0.82 10.91 -1.17
CA VAL A 164 2.28 10.74 -1.02
C VAL A 164 3.03 11.15 -2.30
N ALA A 165 2.58 10.67 -3.46
CA ALA A 165 3.23 10.94 -4.75
C ALA A 165 3.24 12.43 -5.12
N SER A 166 2.18 13.14 -4.74
CA SER A 166 2.01 14.57 -5.00
C SER A 166 2.63 15.47 -3.92
N GLY A 167 3.26 14.92 -2.87
CA GLY A 167 3.89 15.70 -1.79
C GLY A 167 2.89 16.30 -0.79
N ILE A 168 1.63 15.85 -0.75
CA ILE A 168 0.66 16.34 0.23
C ILE A 168 0.97 15.79 1.63
N ALA A 169 1.47 14.57 1.78
CA ALA A 169 1.98 14.09 3.06
C ALA A 169 3.12 13.09 2.83
N PRO A 170 4.18 13.11 3.65
CA PRO A 170 5.27 12.16 3.49
C PRO A 170 4.85 10.73 3.86
N LEU A 171 3.85 10.57 4.73
CA LEU A 171 3.42 9.30 5.29
C LEU A 171 1.93 9.03 5.02
N ALA A 172 1.59 7.80 4.65
CA ALA A 172 0.19 7.37 4.54
C ALA A 172 -0.04 5.95 5.07
N VAL A 173 -1.08 5.81 5.88
CA VAL A 173 -1.61 4.49 6.29
C VAL A 173 -2.58 4.01 5.22
N ALA A 174 -2.28 2.86 4.65
CA ALA A 174 -3.03 2.18 3.61
C ALA A 174 -3.53 0.81 4.11
N THR A 175 -4.24 0.08 3.24
CA THR A 175 -4.52 -1.34 3.48
C THR A 175 -4.29 -2.19 2.23
N ASP A 176 -3.85 -3.43 2.43
CA ASP A 176 -3.55 -4.37 1.36
C ASP A 176 -4.29 -5.69 1.64
N GLY A 177 -5.20 -6.14 0.75
CA GLY A 177 -5.86 -7.46 0.85
C GLY A 177 -5.69 -8.34 -0.40
N GLY A 178 -4.98 -7.79 -1.39
CA GLY A 178 -4.80 -8.37 -2.73
C GLY A 178 -3.90 -7.50 -3.60
N GLY A 179 -3.04 -6.68 -2.98
CA GLY A 179 -2.25 -5.64 -3.64
C GLY A 179 -2.71 -4.21 -3.39
N SER A 180 -3.69 -3.97 -2.52
CA SER A 180 -4.29 -2.65 -2.37
C SER A 180 -3.36 -1.54 -1.86
N THR A 181 -2.15 -1.86 -1.43
CA THR A 181 -1.07 -0.90 -1.17
C THR A 181 -0.05 -0.89 -2.31
N ARG A 182 0.33 -2.08 -2.80
CA ARG A 182 1.36 -2.23 -3.85
C ARG A 182 0.89 -1.76 -5.24
N ILE A 183 -0.35 -2.04 -5.64
CA ILE A 183 -0.95 -1.60 -6.90
C ILE A 183 -0.94 -0.07 -7.02
N PRO A 184 -1.54 0.70 -6.07
CA PRO A 184 -1.51 2.15 -6.17
C PRO A 184 -0.10 2.72 -5.96
N ALA A 185 0.77 2.05 -5.20
CA ALA A 185 2.18 2.45 -5.10
C ALA A 185 2.89 2.39 -6.45
N ALA A 186 2.76 1.28 -7.18
CA ALA A 186 3.28 1.13 -8.54
C ALA A 186 2.66 2.14 -9.52
N CYS A 187 1.35 2.39 -9.45
CA CYS A 187 0.69 3.35 -10.33
C CYS A 187 1.19 4.79 -10.15
N ASN A 188 1.60 5.18 -8.95
CA ASN A 188 1.95 6.56 -8.62
C ASN A 188 3.44 6.76 -8.32
N GLY A 189 4.28 5.73 -8.49
CA GLY A 189 5.73 5.86 -8.32
C GLY A 189 6.13 6.16 -6.87
N VAL A 190 5.52 5.44 -5.92
CA VAL A 190 5.84 5.54 -4.49
C VAL A 190 6.15 4.17 -3.91
N VAL A 191 6.62 4.13 -2.66
CA VAL A 191 6.93 2.90 -1.94
C VAL A 191 5.69 2.40 -1.20
N GLY A 192 5.37 1.12 -1.35
CA GLY A 192 4.25 0.49 -0.64
C GLY A 192 4.62 -0.91 -0.16
N ILE A 193 4.63 -1.13 1.16
CA ILE A 193 4.97 -2.42 1.76
C ILE A 193 3.72 -3.10 2.35
N LYS A 194 3.52 -4.37 2.01
CA LYS A 194 2.66 -5.29 2.75
C LYS A 194 3.55 -6.17 3.61
N GLN A 195 3.73 -5.80 4.87
CA GLN A 195 4.54 -6.53 5.86
C GLN A 195 4.03 -7.96 6.11
N SER A 196 4.80 -8.76 6.81
CA SER A 196 4.40 -10.11 7.24
C SER A 196 3.16 -10.07 8.12
N ASN A 197 2.33 -11.12 8.05
CA ASN A 197 1.10 -11.20 8.85
C ASN A 197 1.38 -11.03 10.34
N GLY A 198 0.70 -10.11 11.02
CA GLY A 198 0.89 -9.84 12.44
C GLY A 198 2.08 -8.94 12.82
N VAL A 199 2.92 -8.49 11.88
CA VAL A 199 3.94 -7.46 12.20
C VAL A 199 3.28 -6.15 12.63
N ILE A 200 2.26 -5.72 11.88
CA ILE A 200 1.32 -4.69 12.31
C ILE A 200 -0.01 -5.40 12.62
N PRO A 201 -0.55 -5.26 13.85
CA PRO A 201 -1.80 -5.92 14.24
C PRO A 201 -3.00 -5.30 13.51
N HIS A 202 -3.96 -6.13 13.10
CA HIS A 202 -5.15 -5.69 12.38
C HIS A 202 -6.40 -5.63 13.28
N SER A 203 -6.57 -4.55 14.04
CA SER A 203 -7.65 -4.39 15.04
C SER A 203 -9.07 -4.33 14.51
N GLN A 204 -9.26 -4.28 13.18
CA GLN A 204 -10.57 -4.16 12.53
C GLN A 204 -10.95 -5.38 11.67
N ALA A 205 -10.14 -6.44 11.64
CA ALA A 205 -10.46 -7.61 10.83
C ALA A 205 -11.55 -8.43 11.53
N GLN A 206 -12.61 -8.78 10.81
CA GLN A 206 -13.71 -9.57 11.37
C GLN A 206 -13.34 -11.04 11.57
N ASP A 207 -12.56 -11.61 10.64
CA ASP A 207 -11.94 -12.92 10.78
C ASP A 207 -10.43 -12.74 10.96
N LEU A 208 -9.97 -12.77 12.22
CA LEU A 208 -8.56 -12.66 12.56
C LEU A 208 -7.80 -13.94 12.22
N PHE A 209 -8.40 -15.12 12.33
CA PHE A 209 -7.71 -16.39 12.10
C PHE A 209 -7.50 -16.67 10.61
N GLY A 210 -8.48 -16.33 9.77
CA GLY A 210 -8.39 -16.42 8.33
C GLY A 210 -7.77 -15.19 7.66
N ASN A 211 -7.38 -14.16 8.40
CA ASN A 211 -7.03 -12.83 7.89
C ASN A 211 -6.02 -12.86 6.72
N GLN A 212 -6.31 -12.06 5.69
CA GLN A 212 -5.48 -11.84 4.50
C GLN A 212 -5.32 -10.34 4.21
N THR A 213 -5.77 -9.49 5.13
CA THR A 213 -5.79 -8.04 5.00
C THR A 213 -4.83 -7.41 6.00
N TYR A 214 -4.15 -6.37 5.55
CA TYR A 214 -3.04 -5.74 6.25
C TYR A 214 -3.31 -4.25 6.37
N VAL A 215 -2.99 -3.65 7.51
CA VAL A 215 -2.81 -2.20 7.65
C VAL A 215 -1.34 -1.91 7.38
N THR A 216 -1.04 -1.02 6.43
CA THR A 216 0.27 -0.96 5.79
C THR A 216 0.78 0.47 5.62
N PRO A 217 2.09 0.71 5.64
CA PRO A 217 2.70 1.97 5.21
C PRO A 217 2.64 2.20 3.68
N THR A 218 2.58 3.46 3.29
CA THR A 218 2.87 3.97 1.93
C THR A 218 3.62 5.29 2.06
N THR A 219 4.79 5.39 1.43
CA THR A 219 5.72 6.53 1.60
C THR A 219 6.47 6.83 0.31
N ARG A 220 7.22 7.93 0.24
CA ARG A 220 8.06 8.25 -0.93
C ARG A 220 9.40 7.49 -0.93
N THR A 221 9.93 7.16 0.24
CA THR A 221 11.25 6.55 0.40
C THR A 221 11.17 5.28 1.26
N VAL A 222 12.11 4.37 1.08
CA VAL A 222 12.25 3.18 1.94
C VAL A 222 12.56 3.58 3.38
N ALA A 223 13.34 4.63 3.59
CA ALA A 223 13.64 5.18 4.91
C ALA A 223 12.36 5.58 5.68
N ASP A 224 11.44 6.29 5.02
CA ASP A 224 10.17 6.68 5.62
C ASP A 224 9.26 5.47 5.88
N THR A 225 9.32 4.45 5.00
CA THR A 225 8.63 3.17 5.25
C THR A 225 9.16 2.50 6.53
N GLY A 226 10.48 2.52 6.75
CA GLY A 226 11.11 2.01 7.98
C GLY A 226 10.62 2.73 9.25
N LEU A 227 10.48 4.06 9.19
CA LEU A 227 9.91 4.86 10.29
C LEU A 227 8.46 4.47 10.59
N MET A 228 7.62 4.32 9.56
CA MET A 228 6.22 3.91 9.74
C MET A 228 6.11 2.48 10.29
N LEU A 229 6.88 1.53 9.76
CA LEU A 229 6.90 0.17 10.29
C LEU A 229 7.35 0.15 11.74
N GLN A 230 8.39 0.90 12.09
CA GLN A 230 8.85 1.01 13.49
C GLN A 230 7.76 1.57 14.40
N ALA A 231 7.00 2.58 13.96
CA ALA A 231 5.91 3.14 14.76
C ALA A 231 4.73 2.17 14.90
N MET A 232 4.30 1.55 13.80
CA MET A 232 3.07 0.75 13.73
C MET A 232 3.23 -0.68 14.24
N ALA A 233 4.42 -1.27 14.15
CA ALA A 233 4.65 -2.68 14.44
C ALA A 233 4.70 -3.01 15.94
N GLY A 234 4.45 -4.28 16.23
CA GLY A 234 4.57 -4.88 17.57
C GLY A 234 3.31 -5.61 18.01
N GLU A 235 3.49 -6.53 18.95
CA GLU A 235 2.43 -7.34 19.54
C GLU A 235 1.26 -6.50 20.07
N HIS A 236 0.03 -7.00 19.89
CA HIS A 236 -1.17 -6.42 20.47
C HIS A 236 -2.25 -7.49 20.69
N ALA A 237 -2.93 -7.44 21.84
CA ALA A 237 -3.91 -8.45 22.24
C ALA A 237 -5.12 -8.60 21.30
N CYS A 238 -5.38 -7.62 20.44
CA CYS A 238 -6.48 -7.68 19.45
C CYS A 238 -6.20 -8.60 18.27
N ASP A 239 -4.95 -9.03 18.04
CA ASP A 239 -4.58 -9.81 16.86
C ASP A 239 -3.69 -11.00 17.28
N PRO A 240 -4.20 -12.24 17.21
CA PRO A 240 -3.45 -13.42 17.62
C PRO A 240 -2.18 -13.65 16.77
N TRP A 241 -2.12 -13.14 15.53
CA TRP A 241 -0.94 -13.29 14.68
C TRP A 241 0.22 -12.37 15.06
N SER A 242 -0.05 -11.37 15.91
CA SER A 242 0.96 -10.44 16.40
C SER A 242 1.68 -10.94 17.66
N ILE A 243 1.15 -11.97 18.32
CA ILE A 243 1.69 -12.52 19.56
C ILE A 243 3.04 -13.18 19.32
N GLY A 244 4.04 -12.81 20.11
CA GLY A 244 5.39 -13.35 20.04
C GLY A 244 6.18 -12.92 18.81
N VAL A 245 5.68 -11.97 18.01
CA VAL A 245 6.35 -11.49 16.81
C VAL A 245 7.47 -10.53 17.20
N PRO A 246 8.75 -10.82 16.86
CA PRO A 246 9.84 -9.91 17.12
C PRO A 246 9.65 -8.58 16.38
N LYS A 247 10.02 -7.48 17.04
CA LYS A 247 10.08 -6.15 16.45
C LYS A 247 11.55 -5.73 16.29
N PRO A 248 12.20 -6.07 15.17
CA PRO A 248 13.56 -5.60 14.90
C PRO A 248 13.57 -4.07 14.69
N ASP A 249 14.77 -3.48 14.66
CA ASP A 249 14.95 -2.06 14.33
C ASP A 249 14.75 -1.83 12.83
N TYR A 250 13.52 -1.49 12.45
CA TYR A 250 13.15 -1.21 11.06
C TYR A 250 13.75 0.10 10.53
N VAL A 251 14.11 1.03 11.42
CA VAL A 251 14.72 2.31 11.02
C VAL A 251 16.15 2.09 10.58
N SER A 252 16.91 1.28 11.32
CA SER A 252 18.25 0.88 10.91
C SER A 252 18.23 0.01 9.65
N ALA A 253 17.29 -0.95 9.59
CA ALA A 253 17.15 -1.85 8.45
C ALA A 253 16.83 -1.13 7.14
N ALA A 254 16.09 0.00 7.18
CA ALA A 254 15.76 0.79 6.00
C ALA A 254 16.90 1.69 5.47
N ARG A 255 18.14 1.52 5.96
CA ARG A 255 19.32 2.23 5.46
C ARG A 255 20.04 1.40 4.39
N PRO A 256 20.56 2.01 3.31
CA PRO A 256 21.36 1.31 2.31
C PRO A 256 22.74 0.96 2.92
N GLN A 257 22.86 -0.25 3.45
CA GLN A 257 24.09 -0.73 4.09
C GLN A 257 24.60 -2.01 3.42
N GLY A 258 25.91 -2.02 3.15
CA GLY A 258 26.62 -3.14 2.56
C GLY A 258 26.28 -3.33 1.09
N ASP A 259 26.24 -4.59 0.67
CA ASP A 259 25.91 -5.01 -0.68
C ASP A 259 25.00 -6.26 -0.62
N LEU A 260 24.83 -6.94 -1.75
CA LEU A 260 24.03 -8.16 -1.91
C LEU A 260 24.89 -9.39 -2.20
N ARG A 261 26.22 -9.35 -1.96
CA ARG A 261 27.07 -10.52 -2.17
C ARG A 261 26.62 -11.68 -1.29
N GLY A 262 26.51 -12.85 -1.90
CA GLY A 262 26.03 -14.07 -1.24
C GLY A 262 24.50 -14.11 -1.04
N ARG A 263 23.75 -13.15 -1.58
CA ARG A 263 22.29 -13.21 -1.65
C ARG A 263 21.85 -13.77 -2.99
N ARG A 264 20.90 -14.69 -2.96
CA ARG A 264 20.25 -15.24 -4.14
C ARG A 264 18.84 -14.71 -4.28
N ILE A 265 18.53 -14.09 -5.41
CA ILE A 265 17.21 -13.55 -5.73
C ILE A 265 16.61 -14.39 -6.84
N LEU A 266 15.51 -15.07 -6.53
CA LEU A 266 14.76 -15.79 -7.56
C LEU A 266 13.84 -14.80 -8.29
N TYR A 267 13.74 -14.89 -9.62
CA TYR A 267 12.96 -13.93 -10.38
C TYR A 267 12.01 -14.57 -11.39
N CYS A 268 10.89 -13.90 -11.62
CA CYS A 268 9.92 -14.27 -12.64
C CYS A 268 9.18 -13.02 -13.13
N LEU A 269 9.14 -12.82 -14.45
CA LEU A 269 8.45 -11.68 -15.04
C LEU A 269 6.94 -11.79 -14.79
N THR A 270 6.33 -12.90 -15.22
CA THR A 270 4.90 -13.16 -15.05
C THR A 270 4.62 -14.65 -14.95
N PRO A 271 3.51 -15.07 -14.32
CA PRO A 271 3.10 -16.47 -14.37
C PRO A 271 2.75 -16.88 -15.81
N PRO A 272 2.77 -18.19 -16.12
CA PRO A 272 2.36 -18.70 -17.43
C PRO A 272 1.00 -18.14 -17.87
N GLY A 273 0.92 -17.73 -19.14
CA GLY A 273 -0.32 -17.20 -19.75
C GLY A 273 -0.68 -15.76 -19.35
N ARG A 274 0.18 -15.03 -18.63
CA ARG A 274 -0.03 -13.63 -18.27
C ARG A 274 1.06 -12.76 -18.93
N PRO A 275 0.79 -12.03 -20.02
CA PRO A 275 1.80 -11.18 -20.63
C PRO A 275 2.07 -9.93 -19.80
N ALA A 276 3.26 -9.38 -19.95
CA ALA A 276 3.62 -8.04 -19.51
C ALA A 276 3.98 -7.19 -20.73
N SER A 277 3.68 -5.90 -20.67
CA SER A 277 4.12 -4.94 -21.68
C SER A 277 5.64 -4.95 -21.83
N ALA A 278 6.12 -4.68 -23.04
CA ALA A 278 7.55 -4.62 -23.35
C ALA A 278 8.29 -3.57 -22.49
N GLU A 279 7.62 -2.49 -22.10
CA GLU A 279 8.20 -1.46 -21.24
C GLU A 279 8.39 -1.95 -19.81
N VAL A 280 7.43 -2.69 -19.27
CA VAL A 280 7.56 -3.34 -17.96
C VAL A 280 8.64 -4.41 -17.97
N ALA A 281 8.72 -5.22 -19.03
CA ALA A 281 9.78 -6.22 -19.18
C ALA A 281 11.18 -5.57 -19.18
N ARG A 282 11.39 -4.50 -19.95
CA ARG A 282 12.66 -3.76 -19.97
C ARG A 282 12.99 -3.13 -18.61
N ALA A 283 12.01 -2.53 -17.94
CA ALA A 283 12.21 -1.95 -16.61
C ALA A 283 12.56 -3.03 -15.57
N PHE A 284 11.95 -4.21 -15.68
CA PHE A 284 12.25 -5.37 -14.84
C PHE A 284 13.67 -5.90 -15.07
N GLU A 285 14.09 -6.09 -16.32
CA GLU A 285 15.47 -6.47 -16.67
C GLU A 285 16.49 -5.47 -16.15
N ALA A 286 16.24 -4.16 -16.31
CA ALA A 286 17.10 -3.13 -15.74
C ALA A 286 17.15 -3.18 -14.20
N SER A 287 16.04 -3.55 -13.55
CA SER A 287 15.99 -3.71 -12.09
C SER A 287 16.81 -4.92 -11.63
N LEU A 288 16.72 -6.03 -12.36
CA LEU A 288 17.55 -7.21 -12.15
C LEU A 288 19.04 -6.88 -12.31
N SER A 289 19.41 -6.15 -13.37
CA SER A 289 20.80 -5.71 -13.56
C SER A 289 21.32 -4.91 -12.36
N ARG A 290 20.53 -3.98 -11.82
CA ARG A 290 20.92 -3.22 -10.62
C ARG A 290 21.14 -4.11 -9.40
N LEU A 291 20.29 -5.13 -9.20
CA LEU A 291 20.48 -6.09 -8.11
C LEU A 291 21.75 -6.92 -8.30
N ALA A 292 22.07 -7.32 -9.53
CA ALA A 292 23.32 -8.00 -9.86
C ALA A 292 24.55 -7.10 -9.66
N ASP A 293 24.47 -5.82 -10.04
CA ASP A 293 25.53 -4.83 -9.81
C ASP A 293 25.79 -4.59 -8.32
N LEU A 294 24.75 -4.70 -7.49
CA LEU A 294 24.85 -4.71 -6.04
C LEU A 294 25.38 -6.04 -5.48
N GLY A 295 25.63 -7.06 -6.32
CA GLY A 295 26.27 -8.32 -5.96
C GLY A 295 25.34 -9.53 -5.79
N ALA A 296 24.05 -9.42 -6.10
CA ALA A 296 23.10 -10.53 -5.97
C ALA A 296 23.29 -11.60 -7.07
N GLU A 297 23.16 -12.87 -6.69
CA GLU A 297 22.98 -13.97 -7.64
C GLU A 297 21.52 -14.01 -8.10
N LEU A 298 21.30 -14.08 -9.42
CA LEU A 298 19.95 -14.09 -9.99
C LEU A 298 19.63 -15.45 -10.60
N GLU A 299 18.48 -16.02 -10.25
CA GLU A 299 18.04 -17.32 -10.76
C GLU A 299 16.55 -17.27 -11.17
N PRO A 300 16.17 -17.65 -12.40
CA PRO A 300 14.77 -17.64 -12.82
C PRO A 300 13.96 -18.76 -12.15
N PHE A 301 12.65 -18.56 -11.98
CA PHE A 301 11.69 -19.62 -11.66
C PHE A 301 10.46 -19.58 -12.59
N SER A 302 9.74 -20.71 -12.71
CA SER A 302 8.73 -20.91 -13.76
C SER A 302 7.43 -20.13 -13.58
N GLY A 303 7.13 -19.63 -12.38
CA GLY A 303 5.82 -19.04 -12.05
C GLY A 303 4.64 -20.03 -12.05
N GLU A 304 4.87 -21.32 -12.28
CA GLU A 304 3.82 -22.33 -12.29
C GLU A 304 3.15 -22.46 -10.91
N GLY A 305 1.83 -22.70 -10.91
CA GLY A 305 1.01 -22.83 -9.71
C GLY A 305 0.84 -21.55 -8.90
N PHE A 306 1.07 -20.39 -9.52
CA PHE A 306 0.72 -19.07 -8.98
C PHE A 306 -0.59 -18.51 -9.57
N ASP A 307 -1.36 -19.30 -10.31
CA ASP A 307 -2.76 -18.97 -10.60
C ASP A 307 -3.62 -19.22 -9.35
N VAL A 308 -3.66 -18.22 -8.47
CA VAL A 308 -4.30 -18.33 -7.15
C VAL A 308 -5.75 -17.86 -7.16
N GLU A 309 -6.27 -17.37 -8.29
CA GLU A 309 -7.63 -16.82 -8.39
C GLU A 309 -8.71 -17.81 -7.94
N PRO A 310 -8.68 -19.11 -8.30
CA PRO A 310 -9.67 -20.07 -7.81
C PRO A 310 -9.68 -20.20 -6.28
N ILE A 311 -8.49 -20.28 -5.66
CA ILE A 311 -8.33 -20.37 -4.21
C ILE A 311 -8.81 -19.07 -3.56
N TRP A 312 -8.40 -17.93 -4.11
CA TRP A 312 -8.78 -16.61 -3.63
C TRP A 312 -10.30 -16.41 -3.68
N ARG A 313 -10.96 -16.79 -4.79
CA ARG A 313 -12.42 -16.69 -4.95
C ARG A 313 -13.16 -17.52 -3.94
N ALA A 314 -12.78 -18.79 -3.75
CA ALA A 314 -13.43 -19.66 -2.78
C ALA A 314 -13.39 -19.07 -1.36
N ILE A 315 -12.26 -18.48 -0.96
CA ILE A 315 -12.10 -17.85 0.36
C ILE A 315 -12.78 -16.48 0.44
N ASN A 316 -12.61 -15.61 -0.56
CA ASN A 316 -13.11 -14.24 -0.50
C ASN A 316 -14.61 -14.14 -0.76
N HIS A 317 -15.18 -15.01 -1.58
CA HIS A 317 -16.62 -14.99 -1.84
C HIS A 317 -17.44 -15.33 -0.57
N THR A 318 -16.95 -16.22 0.31
CA THR A 318 -17.64 -16.47 1.60
C THR A 318 -17.63 -15.22 2.47
N VAL A 319 -16.47 -14.56 2.60
CA VAL A 319 -16.31 -13.30 3.33
C VAL A 319 -17.17 -12.19 2.73
N TRP A 320 -17.18 -12.03 1.40
CA TRP A 320 -17.93 -10.96 0.73
C TRP A 320 -19.43 -11.13 0.89
N ARG A 321 -19.96 -12.35 0.75
CA ARG A 321 -21.38 -12.60 0.99
C ARG A 321 -21.76 -12.35 2.44
N ALA A 322 -20.96 -12.84 3.39
CA ALA A 322 -21.22 -12.63 4.81
C ALA A 322 -21.19 -11.15 5.21
N ARG A 323 -20.32 -10.35 4.60
CA ARG A 323 -20.12 -8.93 4.94
C ARG A 323 -21.03 -7.97 4.20
N PHE A 324 -21.31 -8.25 2.93
CA PHE A 324 -21.83 -7.24 2.01
C PHE A 324 -23.17 -7.60 1.37
N ALA A 325 -23.70 -8.81 1.53
CA ALA A 325 -24.98 -9.17 0.93
C ALA A 325 -26.14 -8.32 1.47
N ALA A 326 -26.20 -8.13 2.79
CA ALA A 326 -27.25 -7.34 3.44
C ALA A 326 -27.19 -5.86 2.99
N ILE A 327 -26.02 -5.23 3.04
CA ILE A 327 -25.90 -3.82 2.63
C ILE A 327 -26.17 -3.62 1.13
N ALA A 328 -25.79 -4.58 0.28
CA ALA A 328 -26.10 -4.52 -1.15
C ALA A 328 -27.61 -4.63 -1.42
N GLN A 329 -28.34 -5.39 -0.61
CA GLN A 329 -29.79 -5.51 -0.70
C GLN A 329 -30.51 -4.27 -0.16
N GLU A 330 -30.08 -3.76 0.99
CA GLU A 330 -30.74 -2.65 1.69
C GLU A 330 -30.45 -1.29 1.05
N HIS A 331 -29.27 -1.11 0.47
CA HIS A 331 -28.78 0.18 -0.03
C HIS A 331 -28.27 0.12 -1.47
N GLY A 332 -28.79 -0.79 -2.29
CA GLY A 332 -28.30 -1.01 -3.65
C GLY A 332 -28.34 0.24 -4.54
N ASP A 333 -29.29 1.15 -4.33
CA ASP A 333 -29.43 2.41 -5.06
C ASP A 333 -28.33 3.45 -4.74
N GLN A 334 -27.61 3.26 -3.63
CA GLN A 334 -26.54 4.14 -3.17
C GLN A 334 -25.13 3.58 -3.38
N LEU A 335 -25.02 2.36 -3.92
CA LEU A 335 -23.76 1.65 -4.14
C LEU A 335 -23.38 1.64 -5.62
N SER A 336 -22.09 1.54 -5.94
CA SER A 336 -21.66 1.50 -7.33
C SER A 336 -22.10 0.20 -8.03
N ALA A 337 -22.42 0.31 -9.32
CA ALA A 337 -22.70 -0.85 -10.16
C ALA A 337 -21.55 -1.89 -10.13
N THR A 338 -20.30 -1.43 -10.06
CA THR A 338 -19.14 -2.31 -9.93
C THR A 338 -19.16 -3.08 -8.61
N PHE A 339 -19.47 -2.43 -7.48
CA PHE A 339 -19.56 -3.10 -6.19
C PHE A 339 -20.69 -4.13 -6.16
N LEU A 340 -21.88 -3.76 -6.65
CA LEU A 340 -23.02 -4.68 -6.75
C LEU A 340 -22.71 -5.89 -7.64
N ARG A 341 -22.07 -5.68 -8.79
CA ARG A 341 -21.64 -6.77 -9.67
C ARG A 341 -20.60 -7.68 -8.99
N GLN A 342 -19.71 -7.11 -8.17
CA GLN A 342 -18.76 -7.90 -7.38
C GLN A 342 -19.46 -8.78 -6.34
N VAL A 343 -20.39 -8.23 -5.56
CA VAL A 343 -21.18 -9.00 -4.58
C VAL A 343 -22.03 -10.07 -5.28
N ALA A 344 -22.66 -9.74 -6.41
CA ALA A 344 -23.45 -10.68 -7.21
C ALA A 344 -22.59 -11.80 -7.83
N SER A 345 -21.32 -11.51 -8.18
CA SER A 345 -20.38 -12.52 -8.70
C SER A 345 -19.84 -13.48 -7.62
N ALA A 346 -20.10 -13.18 -6.35
CA ALA A 346 -19.67 -14.04 -5.25
C ALA A 346 -20.49 -15.33 -5.24
N ALA A 347 -19.87 -16.41 -5.74
CA ALA A 347 -20.46 -17.74 -5.80
C ALA A 347 -20.87 -18.27 -4.42
N GLN A 348 -21.86 -19.16 -4.40
CA GLN A 348 -22.08 -20.01 -3.25
C GLN A 348 -20.94 -21.03 -3.15
N VAL A 349 -20.26 -21.05 -2.01
CA VAL A 349 -19.16 -21.98 -1.73
C VAL A 349 -19.60 -22.80 -0.51
N SER A 350 -19.64 -24.12 -0.66
CA SER A 350 -19.96 -25.04 0.44
C SER A 350 -18.84 -25.04 1.50
N GLY A 351 -19.15 -25.52 2.71
CA GLY A 351 -18.14 -25.67 3.77
C GLY A 351 -16.97 -26.58 3.36
N VAL A 352 -17.25 -27.62 2.55
CA VAL A 352 -16.22 -28.54 2.05
C VAL A 352 -15.33 -27.86 1.02
N GLU A 353 -15.89 -27.11 0.07
CA GLU A 353 -15.10 -26.36 -0.92
C GLU A 353 -14.26 -25.26 -0.27
N TYR A 354 -14.80 -24.57 0.74
CA TYR A 354 -14.04 -23.60 1.52
C TYR A 354 -12.86 -24.27 2.24
N GLN A 355 -13.08 -25.41 2.90
CA GLN A 355 -12.02 -26.13 3.57
C GLN A 355 -10.95 -26.66 2.59
N GLN A 356 -11.37 -27.08 1.40
CA GLN A 356 -10.45 -27.48 0.33
C GLN A 356 -9.58 -26.30 -0.12
N ALA A 357 -10.16 -25.11 -0.29
CA ALA A 357 -9.41 -23.89 -0.60
C ALA A 357 -8.42 -23.51 0.51
N MET A 358 -8.75 -23.77 1.78
CA MET A 358 -7.81 -23.58 2.89
C MET A 358 -6.63 -24.57 2.82
N PHE A 359 -6.85 -25.83 2.42
CA PHE A 359 -5.75 -26.76 2.14
C PHE A 359 -4.89 -26.30 0.96
N ASP A 360 -5.49 -25.75 -0.08
CA ASP A 360 -4.77 -25.21 -1.23
C ASP A 360 -3.97 -23.95 -0.87
N ARG A 361 -4.49 -23.09 0.01
CA ARG A 361 -3.74 -21.98 0.60
C ARG A 361 -2.50 -22.47 1.35
N THR A 362 -2.59 -23.57 2.10
CA THR A 362 -1.43 -24.19 2.76
C THR A 362 -0.39 -24.69 1.75
N ARG A 363 -0.84 -25.33 0.67
CA ARG A 363 0.07 -25.77 -0.42
C ARG A 363 0.75 -24.58 -1.11
N LEU A 364 0.04 -23.47 -1.29
CA LEU A 364 0.61 -22.23 -1.80
C LEU A 364 1.66 -21.66 -0.83
N PHE A 365 1.40 -21.65 0.48
CA PHE A 365 2.39 -21.22 1.48
C PHE A 365 3.66 -22.06 1.41
N GLN A 366 3.53 -23.40 1.37
CA GLN A 366 4.66 -24.31 1.24
C GLN A 366 5.46 -24.09 -0.05
N ARG A 367 4.79 -23.78 -1.17
CA ARG A 367 5.44 -23.45 -2.44
C ARG A 367 6.30 -22.18 -2.33
N VAL A 368 5.75 -21.11 -1.74
CA VAL A 368 6.49 -19.86 -1.54
C VAL A 368 7.67 -20.07 -0.57
N GLN A 369 7.46 -20.82 0.51
CA GLN A 369 8.54 -21.20 1.44
C GLN A 369 9.64 -22.01 0.74
N ALA A 370 9.32 -22.96 -0.15
CA ALA A 370 10.33 -23.73 -0.87
C ALA A 370 11.17 -22.85 -1.81
N LEU A 371 10.57 -21.86 -2.46
CA LEU A 371 11.31 -20.87 -3.24
C LEU A 371 12.22 -20.01 -2.34
N LEU A 372 11.72 -19.54 -1.20
CA LEU A 372 12.46 -18.70 -0.25
C LEU A 372 13.45 -19.47 0.65
N GLN A 373 13.43 -20.80 0.60
CA GLN A 373 14.51 -21.65 1.12
C GLN A 373 15.66 -21.77 0.13
N ARG A 374 15.36 -21.70 -1.17
CA ARG A 374 16.35 -21.78 -2.25
C ARG A 374 16.99 -20.43 -2.57
N GLY A 375 16.22 -19.35 -2.52
CA GLY A 375 16.71 -17.97 -2.61
C GLY A 375 16.28 -17.14 -1.41
N ASP A 376 16.99 -16.06 -1.14
CA ASP A 376 16.71 -15.16 -0.02
C ASP A 376 15.50 -14.25 -0.27
N LEU A 377 15.26 -13.87 -1.54
CA LEU A 377 14.14 -13.03 -1.98
C LEU A 377 13.56 -13.51 -3.31
N LEU A 378 12.34 -13.06 -3.61
CA LEU A 378 11.74 -13.16 -4.93
C LEU A 378 11.62 -11.76 -5.57
N ALA A 379 11.83 -11.67 -6.89
CA ALA A 379 11.71 -10.44 -7.68
C ALA A 379 10.76 -10.60 -8.87
N MET A 380 9.84 -9.65 -9.04
CA MET A 380 8.86 -9.60 -10.14
C MET A 380 8.40 -8.15 -10.38
N PRO A 381 7.82 -7.80 -11.54
CA PRO A 381 7.03 -6.58 -11.68
C PRO A 381 5.87 -6.54 -10.68
N THR A 382 5.52 -5.35 -10.21
CA THR A 382 4.30 -5.18 -9.39
C THR A 382 3.05 -5.27 -10.25
N LEU A 383 3.09 -4.67 -11.45
CA LEU A 383 2.03 -4.63 -12.45
C LEU A 383 2.61 -5.03 -13.81
N THR A 384 1.78 -5.59 -14.69
CA THR A 384 2.18 -6.01 -16.04
C THR A 384 2.23 -4.87 -17.06
N ARG A 385 1.60 -3.73 -16.73
CA ARG A 385 1.68 -2.46 -17.47
C ARG A 385 1.44 -1.28 -16.52
N THR A 386 1.74 -0.08 -17.00
CA THR A 386 1.47 1.19 -16.31
C THR A 386 -0.01 1.38 -15.98
N ALA A 387 -0.34 2.45 -15.24
CA ALA A 387 -1.69 2.70 -14.77
C ALA A 387 -2.72 2.72 -15.92
N LEU A 388 -3.85 2.02 -15.72
CA LEU A 388 -4.93 1.90 -16.71
C LEU A 388 -5.71 3.21 -16.90
N PRO A 389 -6.49 3.35 -17.98
CA PRO A 389 -7.40 4.49 -18.15
C PRO A 389 -8.33 4.68 -16.93
N ILE A 390 -8.61 5.94 -16.58
CA ILE A 390 -9.43 6.30 -15.41
C ILE A 390 -10.87 5.73 -15.48
N GLY A 391 -11.34 5.36 -16.66
CA GLY A 391 -12.65 4.75 -16.90
C GLY A 391 -12.65 3.22 -17.04
N GLN A 392 -11.53 2.55 -16.75
CA GLN A 392 -11.41 1.08 -16.88
C GLN A 392 -12.57 0.35 -16.19
N ASP A 393 -13.24 -0.56 -16.91
CA ASP A 393 -14.15 -1.52 -16.29
C ASP A 393 -13.33 -2.69 -15.74
N LEU A 394 -13.48 -2.96 -14.43
CA LEU A 394 -12.84 -4.08 -13.75
C LEU A 394 -13.21 -5.44 -14.37
N PHE A 395 -14.43 -5.54 -14.90
CA PHE A 395 -14.95 -6.77 -15.50
C PHE A 395 -14.83 -6.80 -17.03
N GLY A 396 -14.24 -5.76 -17.61
CA GLY A 396 -13.97 -5.69 -19.03
C GLY A 396 -12.63 -6.33 -19.38
N THR A 397 -12.09 -5.91 -20.52
CA THR A 397 -10.78 -6.31 -21.00
C THR A 397 -9.70 -5.31 -20.56
N ILE A 398 -8.47 -5.78 -20.47
CA ILE A 398 -7.27 -4.98 -20.35
C ILE A 398 -6.50 -5.06 -21.66
N ASP A 399 -6.06 -3.91 -22.15
CA ASP A 399 -5.11 -3.80 -23.26
C ASP A 399 -3.68 -3.92 -22.73
N ILE A 400 -2.84 -4.74 -23.35
CA ILE A 400 -1.39 -4.82 -23.11
C ILE A 400 -0.73 -4.85 -24.49
N ASP A 401 -0.02 -3.77 -24.83
CA ASP A 401 0.69 -3.58 -26.10
C ASP A 401 -0.20 -3.80 -27.35
N GLY A 402 -1.47 -3.38 -27.30
CA GLY A 402 -2.42 -3.50 -28.41
C GLY A 402 -3.21 -4.81 -28.44
N GLU A 403 -2.95 -5.74 -27.51
CA GLU A 403 -3.71 -6.98 -27.37
C GLU A 403 -4.67 -6.91 -26.18
N ALA A 404 -5.91 -7.39 -26.38
CA ALA A 404 -6.95 -7.37 -25.36
C ALA A 404 -7.06 -8.71 -24.62
N PHE A 405 -7.04 -8.65 -23.29
CA PHE A 405 -7.17 -9.80 -22.40
C PHE A 405 -8.39 -9.65 -21.48
N GLU A 406 -9.19 -10.70 -21.31
CA GLU A 406 -10.27 -10.72 -20.33
C GLU A 406 -9.72 -10.78 -18.90
N ASN A 407 -10.51 -10.41 -17.89
CA ASN A 407 -10.12 -10.47 -16.47
C ASN A 407 -8.90 -9.58 -16.14
N VAL A 408 -9.20 -8.30 -15.92
CA VAL A 408 -8.22 -7.27 -15.52
C VAL A 408 -7.38 -7.70 -14.32
N ARG A 409 -7.98 -8.36 -13.32
CA ARG A 409 -7.27 -8.77 -12.09
C ARG A 409 -6.11 -9.71 -12.39
N ALA A 410 -6.41 -10.79 -13.10
CA ALA A 410 -5.42 -11.84 -13.37
C ALA A 410 -4.31 -11.37 -14.31
N HIS A 411 -4.61 -10.45 -15.22
CA HIS A 411 -3.64 -9.94 -16.19
C HIS A 411 -2.89 -8.68 -15.75
N TRP A 412 -3.44 -7.86 -14.85
CA TRP A 412 -2.78 -6.60 -14.46
C TRP A 412 -1.85 -6.74 -13.25
N PHE A 413 -2.26 -7.49 -12.23
CA PHE A 413 -1.52 -7.65 -10.98
C PHE A 413 -1.41 -9.13 -10.51
N PRO A 414 -0.88 -10.03 -11.36
CA PRO A 414 -0.87 -11.47 -11.07
C PRO A 414 -0.11 -11.84 -9.78
N TRP A 415 0.86 -11.02 -9.38
CA TRP A 415 1.77 -11.33 -8.28
C TRP A 415 1.34 -10.79 -6.91
N THR A 416 0.29 -9.99 -6.79
CA THR A 416 0.02 -9.35 -5.50
C THR A 416 -0.69 -10.27 -4.51
N MET A 417 -1.74 -10.97 -4.96
CA MET A 417 -2.60 -11.83 -4.14
C MET A 417 -1.89 -13.03 -3.50
N PRO A 418 -0.96 -13.75 -4.17
CA PRO A 418 -0.25 -14.88 -3.56
C PRO A 418 0.39 -14.54 -2.21
N PHE A 419 0.95 -13.34 -2.07
CA PHE A 419 1.65 -12.91 -0.85
C PHE A 419 0.71 -12.36 0.24
N ASN A 420 -0.52 -11.97 -0.10
CA ASN A 420 -1.57 -11.77 0.91
C ASN A 420 -2.01 -13.11 1.50
N MET A 421 -2.24 -14.10 0.64
CA MET A 421 -2.73 -15.41 1.07
C MET A 421 -1.70 -16.15 1.92
N THR A 422 -0.43 -16.08 1.55
CA THR A 422 0.66 -16.75 2.29
C THR A 422 1.22 -15.92 3.43
N GLY A 423 0.95 -14.61 3.45
CA GLY A 423 1.39 -13.70 4.49
C GLY A 423 2.85 -13.29 4.48
N HIS A 424 3.61 -13.66 3.44
CA HIS A 424 4.99 -13.21 3.23
C HIS A 424 5.06 -11.69 3.01
N PRO A 425 6.12 -11.01 3.45
CA PRO A 425 6.26 -9.58 3.24
C PRO A 425 6.59 -9.28 1.77
N ALA A 426 5.95 -8.26 1.21
CA ALA A 426 6.16 -7.83 -0.17
C ALA A 426 6.14 -6.30 -0.27
N ILE A 427 7.07 -5.72 -1.03
CA ILE A 427 7.23 -4.26 -1.20
C ILE A 427 7.27 -3.91 -2.68
N SER A 428 6.51 -2.88 -3.06
CA SER A 428 6.58 -2.24 -4.38
C SER A 428 7.47 -1.01 -4.30
N LEU A 429 8.41 -0.89 -5.24
CA LEU A 429 9.37 0.20 -5.38
C LEU A 429 9.26 0.79 -6.79
N PRO A 430 9.45 2.11 -6.98
CA PRO A 430 9.59 2.69 -8.32
C PRO A 430 10.82 2.11 -9.02
N CYS A 431 10.71 1.74 -10.30
CA CYS A 431 11.86 1.21 -11.06
C CYS A 431 12.02 1.81 -12.46
N GLY A 432 11.14 2.72 -12.87
CA GLY A 432 11.25 3.42 -14.14
C GLY A 432 9.94 4.09 -14.53
N PHE A 433 9.88 4.54 -15.77
CA PHE A 433 8.70 5.15 -16.38
C PHE A 433 8.43 4.51 -17.75
N GLY A 434 7.16 4.34 -18.09
CA GLY A 434 6.73 4.00 -19.44
C GLY A 434 6.91 5.18 -20.39
N SER A 435 6.77 4.93 -21.70
CA SER A 435 6.76 5.99 -22.71
C SER A 435 5.55 6.93 -22.58
N ASP A 436 4.51 6.49 -21.87
CA ASP A 436 3.35 7.30 -21.47
C ASP A 436 3.64 8.26 -20.28
N GLY A 437 4.88 8.27 -19.77
CA GLY A 437 5.31 9.10 -18.65
C GLY A 437 4.80 8.61 -17.29
N LEU A 438 4.22 7.40 -17.20
CA LEU A 438 3.71 6.84 -15.96
C LEU A 438 4.74 5.95 -15.26
N PRO A 439 4.76 5.92 -13.92
CA PRO A 439 5.66 5.06 -13.18
C PRO A 439 5.45 3.57 -13.44
N ILE A 440 6.54 2.82 -13.35
CA ILE A 440 6.57 1.35 -13.33
C ILE A 440 7.06 0.90 -11.95
N GLY A 441 6.38 -0.11 -11.38
CA GLY A 441 6.69 -0.66 -10.06
C GLY A 441 7.38 -2.03 -10.13
N PHE A 442 8.39 -2.21 -9.29
CA PHE A 442 9.14 -3.45 -9.07
C PHE A 442 8.81 -4.01 -7.67
N GLN A 443 8.45 -5.29 -7.60
CA GLN A 443 8.10 -5.96 -6.36
C GLN A 443 9.22 -6.90 -5.89
N LEU A 444 9.63 -6.73 -4.63
CA LEU A 444 10.45 -7.68 -3.89
C LEU A 444 9.61 -8.39 -2.83
N VAL A 445 9.86 -9.68 -2.63
CA VAL A 445 9.22 -10.51 -1.61
C VAL A 445 10.28 -11.14 -0.74
N GLY A 446 10.16 -10.98 0.58
CA GLY A 446 11.10 -11.52 1.54
C GLY A 446 10.63 -12.82 2.18
N GLN A 447 11.52 -13.44 2.97
CA GLN A 447 11.18 -14.55 3.85
C GLN A 447 10.02 -14.18 4.80
N PHE A 448 9.23 -15.16 5.23
CA PHE A 448 8.19 -14.92 6.23
C PHE A 448 8.84 -14.40 7.53
N ARG A 449 8.38 -13.23 8.02
CA ARG A 449 9.00 -12.45 9.13
C ARG A 449 10.38 -11.84 8.81
N GLY A 450 10.82 -11.89 7.55
CA GLY A 450 12.06 -11.30 7.05
C GLY A 450 11.95 -9.83 6.65
N ASP A 451 10.99 -9.09 7.21
CA ASP A 451 10.66 -7.71 6.84
C ASP A 451 11.85 -6.75 6.94
N ALA A 452 12.74 -6.93 7.92
CA ALA A 452 13.93 -6.09 8.09
C ALA A 452 14.94 -6.29 6.94
N GLU A 453 15.20 -7.54 6.53
CA GLU A 453 16.08 -7.79 5.38
C GLU A 453 15.45 -7.30 4.08
N LEU A 454 14.13 -7.47 3.93
CA LEU A 454 13.40 -6.92 2.79
C LEU A 454 13.57 -5.39 2.68
N LEU A 455 13.47 -4.67 3.80
CA LEU A 455 13.74 -3.23 3.84
C LEU A 455 15.19 -2.89 3.47
N ARG A 456 16.17 -3.64 3.98
CA ARG A 456 17.59 -3.40 3.68
C ARG A 456 17.89 -3.54 2.19
N VAL A 457 17.42 -4.63 1.58
CA VAL A 457 17.58 -4.86 0.13
C VAL A 457 16.86 -3.78 -0.67
N SER A 458 15.66 -3.39 -0.24
CA SER A 458 14.89 -2.32 -0.87
C SER A 458 15.60 -0.97 -0.80
N ALA A 459 16.25 -0.65 0.32
CA ALA A 459 17.01 0.58 0.49
C ALA A 459 18.25 0.61 -0.41
N LEU A 460 18.96 -0.52 -0.55
CA LEU A 460 20.07 -0.65 -1.50
C LEU A 460 19.60 -0.48 -2.96
N PHE A 461 18.47 -1.10 -3.32
CA PHE A 461 17.88 -0.93 -4.65
C PHE A 461 17.48 0.52 -4.91
N GLU A 462 16.78 1.16 -3.97
CA GLU A 462 16.36 2.56 -4.08
C GLU A 462 17.57 3.50 -4.25
N ALA A 463 18.66 3.27 -3.49
CA ALA A 463 19.90 4.04 -3.59
C ALA A 463 20.68 3.82 -4.89
N SER A 464 20.40 2.73 -5.63
CA SER A 464 21.05 2.44 -6.91
C SER A 464 20.53 3.28 -8.08
N HIS A 465 19.47 4.09 -7.88
CA HIS A 465 18.83 4.87 -8.94
C HIS A 465 18.37 6.26 -8.49
N GLY A 466 18.27 7.21 -9.44
CA GLY A 466 17.87 8.59 -9.17
C GLY A 466 16.37 8.89 -9.25
N LEU A 467 15.49 7.88 -9.16
CA LEU A 467 14.04 8.07 -9.40
C LEU A 467 13.34 8.91 -8.33
N LEU A 468 13.86 8.96 -7.10
CA LEU A 468 13.26 9.72 -6.00
C LEU A 468 13.17 11.22 -6.26
N GLY A 469 14.09 11.76 -7.07
CA GLY A 469 14.11 13.18 -7.46
C GLY A 469 13.02 13.56 -8.47
N GLN A 470 12.32 12.58 -9.06
CA GLN A 470 11.26 12.85 -10.02
C GLN A 470 9.92 13.03 -9.30
N TRP A 471 9.22 14.11 -9.65
CA TRP A 471 7.93 14.46 -9.09
C TRP A 471 6.90 14.69 -10.20
N PRO A 472 5.61 14.38 -9.95
CA PRO A 472 4.57 14.75 -10.88
C PRO A 472 4.49 16.27 -11.05
N GLN A 473 4.19 16.73 -12.27
CA GLN A 473 4.02 18.16 -12.58
C GLN A 473 2.59 18.60 -12.20
N LEU A 474 2.44 19.21 -11.02
CA LEU A 474 1.15 19.49 -10.35
C LEU A 474 1.03 20.91 -9.76
#